data_AF-A0A378KAG6-F1
#
_entry.id   AF-A0A378KAG6-F1
#
_cell.length_a   1.000
_cell.length_b   1.000
_cell.length_c   1.000
_cell.angle_alpha   90.00
_cell.angle_beta   90.00
_cell.angle_gamma   90.00
#
_symmetry.space_group_name_H-M   'P 1'
#
loop_
_entity.id
_entity.type
_entity.pdbx_description
1 polymer ?
#
loop_
_entity_poly.entity_id
_entity_poly.type
_entity_poly.pdbx_seq_one_letter_code
_entity_poly.pdbx_strand_id
1 'polypeptide(L)'
;MAIISSLANHLLIAMPSLKDPNFERSVVYLCEHNEQGSVGLIINRPLQFPLSIVFEQLQIEPIRVEKNGLPLLFGGPVQPERGFVIHKQMGGWRSSLFLQDEVTVTTSNDIIRAIAYDEGPKDVLITLGYAAWTEQQLEREIMSNTWLICPYKSEILYEVPFEERWEYAGLTLGIKMNQLSSDAGHA
;
A
#
# COMPACT_ATOMS: atom_id res chain seq x y z
N MET A 1 14.62 -9.15 23.60
CA MET A 1 13.55 -9.14 22.60
C MET A 1 13.31 -7.68 22.25
N ALA A 2 13.65 -7.24 21.03
CA ALA A 2 13.45 -5.83 20.68
C ALA A 2 11.94 -5.55 20.68
N ILE A 3 11.51 -4.64 21.55
CA ILE A 3 10.16 -4.12 21.54
C ILE A 3 10.05 -3.36 20.23
N ILE A 4 9.26 -3.86 19.28
CA ILE A 4 8.99 -3.13 18.04
C ILE A 4 8.18 -1.90 18.47
N SER A 5 8.86 -0.75 18.60
CA SER A 5 8.23 0.49 19.06
C SER A 5 7.30 1.10 18.01
N SER A 6 7.40 0.66 16.76
CA SER A 6 6.45 0.99 15.71
C SER A 6 6.48 -0.01 14.56
N LEU A 7 5.30 -0.34 14.02
CA LEU A 7 5.12 -1.13 12.79
C LEU A 7 5.14 -0.28 11.51
N ALA A 8 5.44 1.01 11.60
CA ALA A 8 5.67 1.82 10.40
C ALA A 8 6.76 1.17 9.54
N ASN A 9 6.65 1.30 8.21
CA ASN A 9 7.51 0.62 7.24
C ASN A 9 7.43 -0.91 7.25
N HIS A 10 6.35 -1.50 7.79
CA HIS A 10 6.06 -2.92 7.62
C HIS A 10 4.93 -3.13 6.61
N LEU A 11 4.83 -4.37 6.13
CA LEU A 11 3.72 -4.87 5.35
C LEU A 11 2.81 -5.71 6.25
N LEU A 12 1.50 -5.52 6.14
CA LEU A 12 0.50 -6.42 6.67
C LEU A 12 0.00 -7.31 5.55
N ILE A 13 -0.02 -8.61 5.79
CA ILE A 13 -0.53 -9.61 4.85
C ILE A 13 -1.82 -10.17 5.43
N ALA A 14 -2.93 -10.00 4.72
CA ALA A 14 -4.22 -10.53 5.13
C ALA A 14 -4.16 -12.05 5.23
N MET A 15 -4.57 -12.62 6.36
CA MET A 15 -4.71 -14.06 6.49
C MET A 15 -5.86 -14.58 5.59
N PRO A 16 -5.81 -15.83 5.08
CA PRO A 16 -6.87 -16.36 4.20
C PRO A 16 -8.27 -16.39 4.84
N SER A 17 -8.33 -16.41 6.18
CA SER A 17 -9.53 -16.32 6.99
C SER A 17 -10.17 -14.92 7.00
N LEU A 18 -9.43 -13.86 6.67
CA LEU A 18 -9.98 -12.50 6.58
C LEU A 18 -10.85 -12.36 5.33
N LYS A 19 -12.18 -12.39 5.54
CA LYS A 19 -13.21 -12.31 4.49
C LYS A 19 -13.82 -10.94 4.28
N ASP A 20 -13.27 -9.90 4.90
CA ASP A 20 -13.69 -8.53 4.61
C ASP A 20 -13.40 -8.23 3.12
N PRO A 21 -14.41 -7.86 2.30
CA PRO A 21 -14.21 -7.57 0.88
C PRO A 21 -13.16 -6.48 0.61
N ASN A 22 -12.94 -5.55 1.54
CA ASN A 22 -11.93 -4.50 1.39
C ASN A 22 -10.50 -5.03 1.58
N PHE A 23 -10.33 -6.10 2.34
CA PHE A 23 -9.01 -6.56 2.81
C PHE A 23 -8.68 -8.02 2.48
N GLU A 24 -9.62 -8.81 1.94
CA GLU A 24 -9.36 -10.19 1.53
C GLU A 24 -8.19 -10.22 0.51
N ARG A 25 -7.21 -11.08 0.82
CA ARG A 25 -5.96 -11.25 0.06
C ARG A 25 -5.20 -9.94 -0.19
N SER A 26 -5.34 -8.96 0.70
CA SER A 26 -4.63 -7.69 0.59
C SER A 26 -3.22 -7.75 1.20
N VAL A 27 -2.35 -6.92 0.63
CA VAL A 27 -1.07 -6.54 1.21
C VAL A 27 -1.14 -5.04 1.48
N VAL A 28 -0.97 -4.65 2.73
CA VAL A 28 -1.02 -3.25 3.16
C VAL A 28 0.37 -2.79 3.55
N TYR A 29 0.84 -1.68 2.99
CA TYR A 29 2.02 -0.99 3.47
C TYR A 29 1.65 0.00 4.58
N LEU A 30 2.26 -0.14 5.76
CA LEU A 30 2.04 0.75 6.90
C LEU A 30 2.90 2.00 6.80
N CYS A 31 2.25 3.13 6.57
CA CYS A 31 2.88 4.45 6.51
C CYS A 31 3.13 5.03 7.91
N GLU A 32 2.18 4.81 8.82
CA GLU A 32 2.25 5.33 10.19
C GLU A 32 1.70 4.30 11.17
N HIS A 33 2.33 4.19 12.33
CA HIS A 33 1.85 3.39 13.45
C HIS A 33 2.33 4.04 14.76
N ASN A 34 1.38 4.50 15.56
CA ASN A 34 1.60 5.13 16.86
C ASN A 34 0.43 4.80 17.80
N GLU A 35 0.48 5.32 19.04
CA GLU A 35 -0.54 5.06 20.06
C GLU A 35 -1.95 5.53 19.66
N GLN A 36 -2.07 6.51 18.76
CA GLN A 36 -3.37 7.06 18.33
C GLN A 36 -4.01 6.20 17.23
N GLY A 37 -3.23 5.33 16.58
CA GLY A 37 -3.71 4.47 15.52
C GLY A 37 -2.64 4.16 14.47
N SER A 38 -3.09 3.59 13.36
CA SER A 38 -2.23 3.25 12.23
C SER A 38 -2.85 3.65 10.91
N VAL A 39 -2.01 4.00 9.94
CA VAL A 39 -2.42 4.32 8.57
C VAL A 39 -1.60 3.48 7.62
N GLY A 40 -2.29 2.86 6.66
CA GLY A 40 -1.66 2.07 5.62
C GLY A 40 -2.35 2.17 4.27
N LEU A 41 -1.67 1.71 3.24
CA LEU A 41 -2.13 1.71 1.86
C LEU A 41 -2.10 0.28 1.33
N ILE A 42 -3.23 -0.21 0.80
CA ILE A 42 -3.26 -1.47 0.06
C ILE A 42 -2.47 -1.30 -1.24
N ILE A 43 -1.49 -2.18 -1.47
CA ILE A 43 -0.52 -2.07 -2.57
C ILE A 43 -0.69 -3.14 -3.66
N ASN A 44 -1.72 -3.97 -3.58
CA ASN A 44 -1.86 -5.13 -4.47
C ASN A 44 -3.23 -5.26 -5.12
N ARG A 45 -4.04 -4.20 -5.09
CA ARG A 45 -5.41 -4.20 -5.63
C ARG A 45 -5.58 -3.12 -6.69
N PRO A 46 -5.31 -3.41 -7.97
CA PRO A 46 -5.57 -2.46 -9.05
C PRO A 46 -7.07 -2.20 -9.20
N LEU A 47 -7.42 -0.94 -9.45
CA LEU A 47 -8.76 -0.52 -9.84
C LEU A 47 -8.97 -0.77 -11.33
N GLN A 48 -10.24 -0.86 -11.74
CA GLN A 48 -10.60 -0.95 -13.16
C GLN A 48 -10.43 0.37 -13.92
N PHE A 49 -10.13 1.45 -13.19
CA PHE A 49 -9.95 2.78 -13.73
C PHE A 49 -8.46 3.11 -13.85
N PRO A 50 -8.04 3.67 -14.99
CA PRO A 50 -6.66 4.04 -15.20
C PRO A 50 -6.38 5.45 -14.66
N LEU A 51 -5.09 5.82 -14.58
CA LEU A 51 -4.65 7.13 -14.08
C LEU A 51 -5.22 8.32 -14.87
N SER A 52 -5.63 8.12 -16.12
CA SER A 52 -6.23 9.18 -16.94
C SER A 52 -7.41 9.89 -16.28
N ILE A 53 -8.20 9.19 -15.46
CA ILE A 53 -9.33 9.83 -14.74
C ILE A 53 -8.83 10.92 -13.78
N VAL A 54 -7.69 10.69 -13.12
CA VAL A 54 -7.07 11.68 -12.24
C VAL A 54 -6.51 12.84 -13.06
N PHE A 55 -5.91 12.56 -14.23
CA PHE A 55 -5.42 13.61 -15.13
C PHE A 55 -6.56 14.50 -15.64
N GLU A 56 -7.69 13.92 -16.05
CA GLU A 56 -8.88 14.66 -16.47
C GLU A 56 -9.40 15.58 -15.36
N GLN A 57 -9.54 15.06 -14.13
CA GLN A 57 -10.00 15.83 -12.98
C GLN A 57 -9.07 17.00 -12.64
N LEU A 58 -7.75 16.81 -12.81
CA LEU A 58 -6.73 17.83 -12.55
C LEU A 58 -6.45 18.72 -13.77
N GLN A 59 -7.12 18.49 -14.90
CA GLN A 59 -6.90 19.17 -16.18
C GLN A 59 -5.44 19.10 -16.63
N ILE A 60 -4.87 17.90 -16.57
CA ILE A 60 -3.48 17.60 -16.96
C ILE A 60 -3.50 16.87 -18.31
N GLU A 61 -2.74 17.36 -19.27
CA GLU A 61 -2.47 16.64 -20.52
C GLU A 61 -1.08 16.00 -20.41
N PRO A 62 -0.98 14.66 -20.31
CA PRO A 62 0.31 14.01 -20.22
C PRO A 62 1.09 14.13 -21.53
N ILE A 63 2.42 14.23 -21.43
CA ILE A 63 3.31 14.35 -22.59
C ILE A 63 3.32 13.09 -23.47
N ARG A 64 2.90 11.96 -22.89
CA ARG A 64 2.89 10.63 -23.48
C ARG A 64 1.58 9.93 -23.18
N VAL A 65 0.95 9.35 -24.20
CA VAL A 65 -0.34 8.67 -24.09
C VAL A 65 -0.25 7.43 -23.18
N GLU A 66 0.91 6.79 -23.11
CA GLU A 66 1.14 5.61 -22.25
C GLU A 66 0.92 5.92 -20.77
N LYS A 67 1.12 7.18 -20.34
CA LYS A 67 0.87 7.61 -18.95
C LYS A 67 -0.58 7.48 -18.55
N ASN A 68 -1.50 7.59 -19.50
CA ASN A 68 -2.93 7.42 -19.24
C ASN A 68 -3.24 6.03 -18.71
N GLY A 69 -2.52 5.01 -19.16
CA GLY A 69 -2.75 3.60 -18.81
C GLY A 69 -2.09 3.13 -17.52
N LEU A 70 -1.43 4.03 -16.77
CA LEU A 70 -0.85 3.64 -15.48
C LEU A 70 -1.96 3.19 -14.52
N PRO A 71 -1.75 2.09 -13.77
CA PRO A 71 -2.78 1.56 -12.89
C PRO A 71 -2.98 2.46 -11.67
N LEU A 72 -4.24 2.72 -11.34
CA LEU A 72 -4.62 3.20 -10.01
C LEU A 72 -4.87 2.01 -9.11
N LEU A 73 -4.45 2.09 -7.86
CA LEU A 73 -4.70 1.07 -6.86
C LEU A 73 -5.78 1.53 -5.88
N PHE A 74 -6.55 0.59 -5.37
CA PHE A 74 -7.38 0.81 -4.19
C PHE A 74 -6.46 0.79 -2.97
N GLY A 75 -6.26 1.94 -2.33
CA GLY A 75 -5.42 2.08 -1.13
C GLY A 75 -6.17 1.79 0.16
N GLY A 76 -7.50 1.85 0.15
CA GLY A 76 -8.36 1.46 1.27
C GLY A 76 -9.70 2.20 1.28
N PRO A 77 -10.59 1.84 2.21
CA PRO A 77 -11.97 2.33 2.21
C PRO A 77 -12.14 3.77 2.73
N VAL A 78 -11.14 4.34 3.39
CA VAL A 78 -11.23 5.67 4.00
C VAL A 78 -10.81 6.74 2.99
N GLN A 79 -11.64 7.79 2.85
CA GLN A 79 -11.45 8.90 1.89
C GLN A 79 -11.11 8.41 0.48
N PRO A 80 -12.00 7.63 -0.18
CA PRO A 80 -11.72 7.00 -1.48
C PRO A 80 -11.39 8.02 -2.59
N GLU A 81 -11.80 9.28 -2.45
CA GLU A 81 -11.45 10.38 -3.35
C GLU A 81 -10.02 10.91 -3.17
N ARG A 82 -9.32 10.57 -2.08
CA ARG A 82 -7.98 11.08 -1.79
C ARG A 82 -6.89 10.23 -2.41
N GLY A 83 -6.02 10.86 -3.19
CA GLY A 83 -4.85 10.23 -3.80
C GLY A 83 -3.63 10.19 -2.90
N PHE A 84 -2.92 9.06 -2.92
CA PHE A 84 -1.60 8.89 -2.32
C PHE A 84 -0.64 8.36 -3.38
N VAL A 85 0.59 8.85 -3.35
CA VAL A 85 1.64 8.45 -4.28
C VAL A 85 2.81 7.89 -3.47
N ILE A 86 3.02 6.58 -3.56
CA ILE A 86 4.16 5.91 -2.95
C ILE A 86 5.27 5.86 -3.99
N HIS A 87 6.44 6.41 -3.67
CA HIS A 87 7.56 6.45 -4.61
C HIS A 87 8.90 6.34 -3.89
N LYS A 88 9.93 5.91 -4.62
CA LYS A 88 11.30 6.04 -4.11
C LYS A 88 11.69 7.51 -3.99
N GLN A 89 12.53 7.83 -3.01
CA GLN A 89 12.94 9.19 -2.71
C GLN A 89 13.57 9.86 -3.94
N MET A 90 12.80 10.75 -4.57
CA MET A 90 13.21 11.56 -5.71
C MET A 90 12.45 12.88 -5.65
N GLY A 91 13.18 14.00 -5.67
CA GLY A 91 12.60 15.33 -5.64
C GLY A 91 12.24 15.85 -4.24
N GLY A 92 11.44 16.91 -4.21
CA GLY A 92 10.97 17.60 -3.00
C GLY A 92 9.54 18.07 -3.19
N TRP A 93 8.60 17.12 -3.21
CA TRP A 93 7.18 17.38 -3.44
C TRP A 93 6.55 17.99 -2.19
N ARG A 94 5.48 18.78 -2.40
CA ARG A 94 4.70 19.31 -1.29
C ARG A 94 4.05 18.16 -0.51
N SER A 95 3.86 18.31 0.80
CA SER A 95 3.14 17.31 1.61
C SER A 95 3.65 15.86 1.42
N SER A 96 4.96 15.68 1.56
CA SER A 96 5.63 14.38 1.51
C SER A 96 5.93 13.86 2.92
N LEU A 97 5.60 12.60 3.17
CA LEU A 97 6.01 11.84 4.34
C LEU A 97 7.21 10.96 3.98
N PHE A 98 8.35 11.23 4.59
CA PHE A 98 9.57 10.44 4.42
C PHE A 98 9.55 9.25 5.38
N LEU A 99 9.62 8.05 4.82
CA LEU A 99 9.68 6.80 5.55
C LEU A 99 11.08 6.19 5.42
N GLN A 100 11.27 5.03 6.04
CA GLN A 100 12.53 4.29 5.98
C GLN A 100 12.72 3.65 4.59
N ASP A 101 13.93 3.17 4.33
CA ASP A 101 14.30 2.43 3.11
C ASP A 101 13.94 3.15 1.80
N GLU A 102 14.14 4.47 1.79
CA GLU A 102 13.90 5.35 0.63
C GLU A 102 12.44 5.43 0.16
N VAL A 103 11.48 4.99 0.98
CA VAL A 103 10.06 5.12 0.65
C VAL A 103 9.56 6.52 1.03
N THR A 104 8.85 7.15 0.11
CA THR A 104 8.16 8.42 0.35
C THR A 104 6.69 8.30 -0.06
N VAL A 105 5.80 8.84 0.78
CA VAL A 105 4.37 8.92 0.49
C VAL A 105 3.98 10.38 0.34
N THR A 106 3.50 10.74 -0.84
CA THR A 106 3.16 12.11 -1.21
C THR A 106 1.66 12.21 -1.48
N THR A 107 1.01 13.27 -0.96
CA THR A 107 -0.44 13.49 -1.15
C THR A 107 -0.76 14.75 -1.94
N SER A 108 0.26 15.42 -2.49
CA SER A 108 0.10 16.63 -3.30
C SER A 108 -0.11 16.29 -4.78
N ASN A 109 -0.71 17.21 -5.53
CA ASN A 109 -0.96 17.04 -6.97
C ASN A 109 0.24 17.43 -7.85
N ASP A 110 1.31 17.99 -7.28
CA ASP A 110 2.52 18.37 -8.05
C ASP A 110 3.29 17.14 -8.55
N ILE A 111 3.37 16.06 -7.77
CA ILE A 111 3.97 14.80 -8.20
C ILE A 111 3.20 14.15 -9.36
N ILE A 112 1.86 14.21 -9.34
CA ILE A 112 1.01 13.68 -10.43
C ILE A 112 1.28 14.43 -11.74
N ARG A 113 1.45 15.75 -11.68
CA ARG A 113 1.86 16.55 -12.84
C ARG A 113 3.25 16.15 -13.34
N ALA A 114 4.21 15.99 -12.43
CA ALA A 114 5.56 15.57 -12.81
C ALA A 114 5.57 14.18 -13.48
N ILE A 115 4.77 13.23 -12.98
CA ILE A 115 4.60 11.90 -13.60
C ILE A 115 4.03 12.03 -15.03
N ALA A 116 3.04 12.92 -15.22
CA ALA A 116 2.43 13.18 -16.52
C ALA A 116 3.43 13.76 -17.55
N TYR A 117 4.43 14.53 -17.09
CA TYR A 117 5.44 15.17 -17.93
C TYR A 117 6.80 14.45 -17.96
N ASP A 118 6.89 13.20 -17.46
CA ASP A 118 8.15 12.42 -17.38
C ASP A 118 9.25 13.05 -16.49
N GLU A 119 8.87 13.94 -15.58
CA GLU A 119 9.75 14.59 -14.59
C GLU A 119 9.62 13.96 -13.18
N GLY A 120 8.66 13.05 -13.00
CA GLY A 120 8.39 12.35 -11.75
C GLY A 120 9.25 11.11 -11.51
N PRO A 121 9.10 10.47 -10.33
CA PRO A 121 9.76 9.20 -10.03
C PRO A 121 9.31 8.09 -10.98
N LYS A 122 10.25 7.18 -11.30
CA LYS A 122 9.97 5.99 -12.14
C LYS A 122 9.26 4.88 -11.36
N ASP A 123 9.76 4.61 -10.15
CA ASP A 123 9.21 3.61 -9.24
C ASP A 123 8.11 4.26 -8.41
N VAL A 124 6.87 4.13 -8.88
CA VAL A 124 5.72 4.81 -8.28
C VAL A 124 4.47 3.93 -8.26
N LEU A 125 3.70 4.04 -7.18
CA LEU A 125 2.37 3.49 -7.03
C LEU A 125 1.43 4.63 -6.70
N ILE A 126 0.28 4.66 -7.34
CA ILE A 126 -0.74 5.68 -7.12
C ILE A 126 -1.97 4.97 -6.58
N THR A 127 -2.38 5.34 -5.38
CA THR A 127 -3.50 4.72 -4.68
C THR A 127 -4.59 5.75 -4.40
N LEU A 128 -5.83 5.27 -4.34
CA LEU A 128 -7.00 6.05 -3.93
C LEU A 128 -7.55 5.51 -2.61
N GLY A 129 -7.75 6.40 -1.66
CA GLY A 129 -8.09 6.07 -0.28
C GLY A 129 -6.94 5.42 0.49
N TYR A 130 -7.22 5.15 1.76
CA TYR A 130 -6.29 4.51 2.69
C TYR A 130 -7.03 3.60 3.67
N ALA A 131 -6.27 2.72 4.31
CA ALA A 131 -6.72 1.92 5.44
C ALA A 131 -6.29 2.60 6.74
N ALA A 132 -7.18 2.62 7.72
CA ALA A 132 -6.94 3.23 9.01
C ALA A 132 -7.36 2.27 10.13
N TRP A 133 -6.53 2.20 11.16
CA TRP A 133 -6.81 1.50 12.40
C TRP A 133 -6.92 2.51 13.52
N THR A 134 -7.93 2.32 14.36
CA THR A 134 -8.06 3.07 15.62
C THR A 134 -7.04 2.57 16.64
N GLU A 135 -6.90 3.30 17.75
CA GLU A 135 -6.05 2.94 18.87
C GLU A 135 -6.19 1.45 19.25
N GLN A 136 -5.03 0.77 19.30
CA GLN A 136 -4.86 -0.64 19.66
C GLN A 136 -5.61 -1.64 18.77
N GLN A 137 -6.28 -1.19 17.69
CA GLN A 137 -7.08 -2.07 16.84
C GLN A 137 -6.18 -3.00 16.03
N LEU A 138 -5.12 -2.46 15.43
CA LEU A 138 -4.19 -3.24 14.62
C LEU A 138 -3.53 -4.35 15.46
N GLU A 139 -3.12 -4.01 16.69
CA GLU A 139 -2.51 -4.92 17.65
C GLU A 139 -3.46 -6.05 18.03
N ARG A 140 -4.74 -5.74 18.28
CA ARG A 140 -5.78 -6.75 18.52
C ARG A 140 -5.94 -7.68 17.32
N GLU A 141 -5.97 -7.13 16.11
CA GLU A 141 -6.11 -7.90 14.87
C GLU A 141 -4.89 -8.79 14.59
N ILE A 142 -3.68 -8.31 14.90
CA ILE A 142 -2.45 -9.13 14.84
C ILE A 142 -2.53 -10.25 15.88
N MET A 143 -2.94 -9.96 17.12
CA MET A 143 -3.09 -10.97 18.17
C MET A 143 -4.17 -12.02 17.84
N SER A 144 -5.19 -11.65 17.07
CA SER A 144 -6.22 -12.57 16.58
C SER A 144 -5.82 -13.32 15.31
N ASN A 145 -4.57 -13.22 14.85
CA ASN A 145 -4.09 -13.81 13.60
C ASN A 145 -4.91 -13.38 12.37
N THR A 146 -5.36 -12.13 12.33
CA THR A 146 -6.01 -11.54 11.16
C THR A 146 -4.98 -11.06 10.14
N TRP A 147 -3.83 -10.56 10.64
CA TRP A 147 -2.72 -10.06 9.82
C TRP A 147 -1.42 -10.75 10.18
N LEU A 148 -0.63 -11.10 9.16
CA LEU A 148 0.79 -11.40 9.33
C LEU A 148 1.58 -10.12 9.14
N ILE A 149 2.60 -9.92 9.97
CA ILE A 149 3.54 -8.82 9.83
C ILE A 149 4.71 -9.29 9.00
N CYS A 150 5.02 -8.56 7.93
CA CYS A 150 6.17 -8.79 7.08
C CYS A 150 7.05 -7.54 7.06
N PRO A 151 8.37 -7.66 7.24
CA PRO A 151 9.29 -6.55 6.98
C PRO A 151 9.10 -6.02 5.55
N TYR A 152 9.25 -4.71 5.36
CA TYR A 152 9.25 -4.13 4.03
C TYR A 152 10.36 -4.73 3.15
N LYS A 153 10.03 -4.93 1.88
CA LYS A 153 11.00 -5.22 0.83
C LYS A 153 10.66 -4.43 -0.42
N SER A 154 11.65 -3.77 -1.00
CA SER A 154 11.47 -2.92 -2.19
C SER A 154 10.88 -3.67 -3.37
N GLU A 155 11.31 -4.92 -3.57
CA GLU A 155 10.80 -5.81 -4.63
C GLU A 155 9.27 -6.01 -4.55
N ILE A 156 8.70 -6.15 -3.34
CA ILE A 156 7.24 -6.34 -3.16
C ILE A 156 6.48 -5.10 -3.61
N LEU A 157 7.05 -3.92 -3.39
CA LEU A 157 6.38 -2.66 -3.67
C LEU A 157 6.48 -2.27 -5.15
N TYR A 158 7.62 -2.52 -5.81
CA TYR A 158 7.89 -1.98 -7.15
C TYR A 158 8.11 -3.04 -8.25
N GLU A 159 8.52 -4.26 -7.92
CA GLU A 159 8.93 -5.27 -8.92
C GLU A 159 7.93 -6.41 -9.07
N VAL A 160 7.35 -6.88 -7.96
CA VAL A 160 6.41 -7.99 -7.94
C VAL A 160 5.05 -7.54 -8.54
N PRO A 161 4.48 -8.30 -9.51
CA PRO A 161 3.15 -8.05 -10.05
C PRO A 161 2.07 -7.99 -8.97
N PHE A 162 1.09 -7.10 -9.10
CA PHE A 162 0.12 -6.83 -8.02
C PHE A 162 -0.60 -8.10 -7.53
N GLU A 163 -1.06 -8.94 -8.45
CA GLU A 163 -1.74 -10.19 -8.18
C GLU A 163 -0.87 -11.22 -7.42
N GLU A 164 0.46 -11.15 -7.58
CA GLU A 164 1.41 -12.07 -6.94
C GLU A 164 1.88 -11.59 -5.57
N ARG A 165 1.76 -10.29 -5.27
CA ARG A 165 2.31 -9.68 -4.02
C ARG A 165 1.86 -10.38 -2.76
N TRP A 166 0.60 -10.83 -2.69
CA TRP A 166 0.07 -11.48 -1.49
C TRP A 166 0.73 -12.84 -1.24
N GLU A 167 0.90 -13.65 -2.28
CA GLU A 167 1.57 -14.95 -2.15
C GLU A 167 3.07 -14.77 -1.94
N TYR A 168 3.70 -13.85 -2.69
CA TYR A 168 5.12 -13.54 -2.57
C TYR A 168 5.48 -13.03 -1.18
N ALA A 169 4.71 -12.08 -0.63
CA ALA A 169 4.95 -11.56 0.71
C ALA A 169 4.91 -12.67 1.77
N GLY A 170 3.94 -13.59 1.69
CA GLY A 170 3.91 -14.76 2.58
C GLY A 170 5.14 -15.66 2.41
N LEU A 171 5.57 -15.90 1.17
CA LEU A 171 6.78 -16.70 0.90
C LEU A 171 8.03 -16.07 1.49
N THR A 172 8.12 -14.74 1.57
CA THR A 172 9.26 -14.08 2.23
C THR A 172 9.35 -14.37 3.73
N LEU A 173 8.24 -14.75 4.36
CA LEU A 173 8.16 -15.23 5.74
C LEU A 173 8.35 -16.75 5.85
N GLY A 174 8.58 -17.44 4.74
CA GLY A 174 8.61 -18.90 4.68
C GLY A 174 7.22 -19.55 4.75
N ILE A 175 6.16 -18.78 4.53
CA ILE A 175 4.77 -19.21 4.67
C ILE A 175 4.12 -19.35 3.29
N LYS A 176 3.52 -20.50 3.03
CA LYS A 176 2.70 -20.71 1.82
C LYS A 176 1.26 -20.33 2.12
N MET A 177 0.85 -19.14 1.69
CA MET A 177 -0.47 -18.58 2.01
C MET A 177 -1.63 -19.46 1.56
N ASN A 178 -1.46 -20.21 0.47
CA ASN A 178 -2.44 -21.16 -0.05
C ASN A 178 -2.53 -22.49 0.73
N GLN A 179 -1.60 -22.74 1.66
CA GLN A 179 -1.59 -23.93 2.53
C GLN A 179 -2.08 -23.63 3.94
N LEU A 180 -2.26 -22.36 4.29
CA LEU A 180 -2.88 -21.95 5.53
C LEU A 180 -4.39 -22.26 5.45
N SER A 181 -4.82 -23.28 6.19
CA SER A 181 -6.23 -23.60 6.38
C SER A 181 -6.97 -22.44 7.05
N SER A 182 -8.23 -22.20 6.68
CA SER A 182 -9.13 -21.26 7.37
C SER A 182 -9.54 -21.73 8.76
N ASP A 183 -9.28 -23.00 9.12
CA ASP A 183 -9.52 -23.52 10.46
C ASP A 183 -8.30 -23.31 11.35
N ALA A 184 -8.41 -22.36 12.28
CA ALA A 184 -7.55 -22.31 13.45
C ALA A 184 -7.75 -23.61 14.25
N GLY A 185 -6.81 -24.54 14.12
CA GLY A 185 -6.77 -25.74 14.95
C GLY A 185 -6.58 -25.35 16.41
N HIS A 186 -7.65 -25.40 17.20
CA HIS A 186 -7.54 -25.46 18.65
C HIS A 186 -7.12 -26.89 19.02
N ALA A 187 -5.92 -27.02 19.61
CA ALA A 187 -5.51 -28.21 20.35
C ALA A 187 -5.97 -28.10 21.80
#